data_AF-A0A7S1X688-F1
#
_entry.id   AF-A0A7S1X688-F1
#
_cell.length_a   1.000
_cell.length_b   1.000
_cell.length_c   1.000
_cell.angle_alpha   90.00
_cell.angle_beta   90.00
_cell.angle_gamma   90.00
#
_symmetry.space_group_name_H-M   'P 1'
#
loop_
_entity.id
_entity.type
_entity.pdbx_description
1 polymer ?
#
loop_
_entity_poly.entity_id
_entity_poly.type
_entity_poly.pdbx_seq_one_letter_code
_entity_poly.pdbx_strand_id
1 'polypeptide(L)'
;EARLLDKTEVLRPGYTRLSLPYFASKDEVQYIANAVCAIADHGWRLLPAYRLDSKTGEWRHKSRIRSFPGRQWLSHHPWLKKLQGNGDGAVDSESPSASRVEPTVAAGPAARAAALERQLQDGLRLLENCLEGPMETGLAVFEGGTEAESLRWFMLPSDAATLLTSERARRGRDCNSLP
;
A
#
# COMPACT_ATOMS: atom_id res chain seq x y z
N GLU A 1 24.49 -5.25 -21.19
CA GLU A 1 25.24 -5.41 -19.92
C GLU A 1 25.91 -4.12 -19.43
N ALA A 2 26.51 -3.29 -20.29
CA ALA A 2 27.22 -2.06 -19.89
C ALA A 2 26.41 -1.03 -19.05
N ARG A 3 25.09 -0.89 -19.25
CA ARG A 3 24.25 0.04 -18.45
C ARG A 3 23.83 -0.49 -17.08
N LEU A 4 23.86 -1.82 -16.89
CA LEU A 4 23.72 -2.40 -15.55
C LEU A 4 24.94 -2.07 -14.67
N LEU A 5 26.10 -1.85 -15.31
CA LEU A 5 27.35 -1.39 -14.68
C LEU A 5 27.35 0.14 -14.49
N ASP A 6 26.70 0.88 -15.40
CA ASP A 6 26.66 2.35 -15.39
C ASP A 6 25.50 2.89 -14.55
N LYS A 7 25.59 2.76 -13.21
CA LYS A 7 24.83 3.45 -12.13
C LYS A 7 23.33 3.75 -12.33
N THR A 8 22.66 3.10 -13.26
CA THR A 8 21.25 3.30 -13.57
C THR A 8 20.45 2.25 -12.81
N GLU A 9 20.43 2.38 -11.48
CA GLU A 9 19.85 1.40 -10.54
C GLU A 9 18.40 1.06 -10.88
N VAL A 10 17.64 2.03 -11.40
CA VAL A 10 16.23 1.88 -11.76
C VAL A 10 15.97 0.86 -12.88
N LEU A 11 16.96 0.54 -13.73
CA LEU A 11 16.81 -0.48 -14.76
C LEU A 11 16.94 -1.90 -14.21
N ARG A 12 17.43 -2.08 -12.98
CA ARG A 12 17.56 -3.39 -12.36
C ARG A 12 16.20 -3.89 -11.90
N PRO A 13 15.75 -5.08 -12.34
CA PRO A 13 14.52 -5.66 -11.85
C PRO A 13 14.61 -5.94 -10.35
N GLY A 14 13.65 -5.40 -9.61
CA GLY A 14 13.47 -5.71 -8.20
C GLY A 14 12.60 -6.96 -8.00
N TYR A 15 12.63 -7.52 -6.79
CA TYR A 15 11.69 -8.54 -6.35
C TYR A 15 11.28 -8.29 -4.91
N THR A 16 10.06 -8.72 -4.56
CA THR A 16 9.55 -8.66 -3.20
C THR A 16 9.26 -10.07 -2.71
N ARG A 17 9.64 -10.38 -1.48
CA ARG A 17 9.33 -11.66 -0.83
C ARG A 17 8.19 -11.49 0.16
N LEU A 18 7.14 -12.28 -0.01
CA LEU A 18 6.05 -12.40 0.94
C LEU A 18 6.22 -13.71 1.73
N SER A 19 6.08 -13.63 3.05
CA SER A 19 6.13 -14.80 3.95
C SER A 19 4.83 -14.88 4.72
N LEU A 20 4.10 -15.97 4.54
CA LEU A 20 2.85 -16.21 5.25
C LEU A 20 3.12 -16.97 6.55
N PRO A 21 2.54 -16.55 7.69
CA PRO A 21 2.63 -17.33 8.92
C PRO A 21 1.96 -18.70 8.79
N TYR A 22 2.51 -19.74 9.41
CA TYR A 22 1.96 -21.10 9.32
C TYR A 22 0.57 -21.24 9.95
N PHE A 23 0.22 -20.33 10.88
CA PHE A 23 -1.07 -20.30 11.56
C PHE A 23 -2.10 -19.40 10.88
N ALA A 24 -1.77 -18.82 9.71
CA ALA A 24 -2.71 -18.02 8.95
C ALA A 24 -3.90 -18.89 8.50
N SER A 25 -5.11 -18.38 8.70
CA SER A 25 -6.32 -19.08 8.25
C SER A 25 -6.41 -19.07 6.72
N LYS A 26 -7.24 -19.97 6.16
CA LYS A 26 -7.51 -20.00 4.72
C LYS A 26 -8.02 -18.65 4.21
N ASP A 27 -8.89 -17.99 4.97
CA ASP A 27 -9.46 -16.69 4.60
C ASP A 27 -8.39 -15.59 4.57
N GLU A 28 -7.40 -15.65 5.48
CA GLU A 28 -6.28 -14.70 5.49
C GLU A 28 -5.35 -14.91 4.32
N VAL A 29 -5.03 -16.16 3.99
CA VAL A 29 -4.21 -16.50 2.82
C VAL A 29 -4.91 -16.04 1.55
N GLN A 30 -6.22 -16.28 1.43
CA GLN A 30 -7.03 -15.85 0.30
C GLN A 30 -7.08 -14.33 0.18
N TYR A 31 -7.27 -13.63 1.30
CA TYR A 31 -7.24 -12.17 1.35
C TYR A 31 -5.90 -11.62 0.84
N ILE A 32 -4.77 -12.18 1.30
CA ILE A 32 -3.44 -11.73 0.88
C ILE A 32 -3.23 -11.99 -0.62
N ALA A 33 -3.61 -13.18 -1.12
CA ALA A 33 -3.54 -13.49 -2.54
C ALA A 33 -4.37 -12.51 -3.39
N ASN A 34 -5.62 -12.25 -2.99
CA ASN A 34 -6.51 -11.31 -3.68
C ASN A 34 -5.96 -9.88 -3.65
N ALA A 35 -5.41 -9.44 -2.52
CA ALA A 35 -4.79 -8.12 -2.40
C ALA A 35 -3.57 -7.97 -3.33
N VAL A 36 -2.75 -9.02 -3.47
CA VAL A 36 -1.63 -9.03 -4.42
C VAL A 36 -2.12 -8.95 -5.85
N CYS A 37 -3.15 -9.72 -6.23
CA CYS A 37 -3.77 -9.62 -7.56
C CYS A 37 -4.32 -8.20 -7.81
N ALA A 38 -5.04 -7.63 -6.85
CA ALA A 38 -5.57 -6.27 -6.95
C ALA A 38 -4.45 -5.23 -7.19
N ILE A 39 -3.31 -5.36 -6.52
CA ILE A 39 -2.15 -4.50 -6.74
C ILE A 39 -1.51 -4.78 -8.12
N ALA A 40 -1.46 -6.02 -8.58
CA ALA A 40 -0.94 -6.34 -9.90
C ALA A 40 -1.79 -5.70 -11.01
N ASP A 41 -3.12 -5.72 -10.85
CA ASP A 41 -4.06 -5.20 -11.84
C ASP A 41 -4.20 -3.66 -11.79
N HIS A 42 -4.24 -3.09 -10.59
CA HIS A 42 -4.57 -1.67 -10.38
C HIS A 42 -3.42 -0.83 -9.81
N GLY A 43 -2.30 -1.43 -9.39
CA GLY A 43 -1.22 -0.73 -8.69
C GLY A 43 -0.52 0.33 -9.54
N TRP A 44 -0.51 0.19 -10.88
CA TRP A 44 0.01 1.21 -11.79
C TRP A 44 -0.72 2.56 -11.64
N ARG A 45 -1.98 2.54 -11.20
CA ARG A 45 -2.78 3.74 -10.94
C ARG A 45 -2.21 4.55 -9.77
N LEU A 46 -1.41 3.96 -8.90
CA LEU A 46 -0.78 4.70 -7.80
C LEU A 46 0.48 5.46 -8.23
N LEU A 47 1.08 5.14 -9.37
CA LEU A 47 2.35 5.73 -9.82
C LEU A 47 2.34 7.27 -9.86
N PRO A 48 1.25 7.95 -10.29
CA PRO A 48 1.18 9.40 -10.25
C PRO A 48 1.25 9.99 -8.83
N ALA A 49 1.07 9.22 -7.76
CA ALA A 49 1.27 9.70 -6.39
C ALA A 49 2.74 9.67 -5.94
N TYR A 50 3.63 9.07 -6.73
CA TYR A 50 5.05 8.87 -6.42
C TYR A 50 5.97 9.70 -7.32
N ARG A 51 7.22 9.85 -6.88
CA ARG A 51 8.37 10.37 -7.62
C ARG A 51 9.45 9.30 -7.67
N LEU A 52 10.02 9.11 -8.84
CA LEU A 52 11.13 8.19 -9.09
C LEU A 52 12.45 8.96 -9.06
N ASP A 53 13.40 8.49 -8.26
CA ASP A 53 14.78 8.97 -8.25
C ASP A 53 15.61 8.02 -9.13
N SER A 54 15.92 8.43 -10.36
CA SER A 54 16.60 7.60 -11.37
C SER A 54 18.00 7.15 -10.95
N LYS A 55 18.67 7.94 -10.09
CA LYS A 55 20.03 7.67 -9.62
C LYS A 55 20.07 6.59 -8.54
N THR A 56 19.08 6.60 -7.64
CA THR A 56 19.00 5.65 -6.52
C THR A 56 18.05 4.48 -6.80
N GLY A 57 17.15 4.61 -7.78
CA GLY A 57 16.05 3.68 -8.01
C GLY A 57 14.91 3.80 -7.00
N GLU A 58 14.96 4.79 -6.09
CA GLU A 58 13.96 4.92 -5.03
C GLU A 58 12.65 5.56 -5.52
N TRP A 59 11.54 5.02 -5.03
CA TRP A 59 10.21 5.59 -5.22
C TRP A 59 9.75 6.29 -3.94
N ARG A 60 9.45 7.59 -4.02
CA ARG A 60 9.00 8.39 -2.87
C ARG A 60 7.62 8.98 -3.12
N HIS A 61 6.70 8.79 -2.19
CA HIS A 61 5.37 9.39 -2.29
C HIS A 61 5.45 10.92 -2.20
N LYS A 62 4.68 11.65 -3.03
CA LYS A 62 4.76 13.11 -3.15
C LYS A 62 4.46 13.86 -1.85
N SER A 63 3.56 13.33 -1.02
CA SER A 63 3.23 13.94 0.28
C SER A 63 4.28 13.70 1.38
N ARG A 64 5.32 12.89 1.11
CA ARG A 64 6.25 12.37 2.13
C ARG A 64 7.64 13.02 2.02
N ILE A 65 7.68 14.35 2.07
CA ILE A 65 8.93 15.09 1.81
C ILE A 65 9.87 15.10 3.02
N ARG A 66 9.41 15.15 4.29
CA ARG A 66 10.35 15.25 5.45
C ARG A 66 9.96 14.61 6.80
N SER A 67 8.71 14.23 7.07
CA SER A 67 8.33 13.62 8.37
C SER A 67 6.99 12.89 8.27
N PHE A 68 6.69 12.03 9.25
CA PHE A 68 5.39 11.37 9.45
C PHE A 68 4.68 12.04 10.63
N PRO A 69 3.90 13.13 10.44
CA PRO A 69 3.30 13.85 11.56
C PRO A 69 2.31 12.98 12.36
N GLY A 70 1.71 11.99 11.71
CA GLY A 70 0.78 11.02 12.31
C GLY A 70 1.38 9.64 12.57
N ARG A 71 2.71 9.44 12.52
CA ARG A 71 3.28 8.12 12.88
C ARG A 71 3.06 7.90 14.36
N GLN A 72 2.20 6.95 14.70
CA GLN A 72 2.15 6.40 16.04
C GLN A 72 3.13 5.23 16.10
N TRP A 73 4.05 5.30 17.06
CA TRP A 73 4.88 4.16 17.39
C TRP A 73 4.02 3.09 18.06
N LEU A 74 4.27 1.81 17.76
CA LEU A 74 3.55 0.70 18.38
C LEU A 74 3.66 0.75 19.92
N SER A 75 4.80 1.23 20.43
CA SER A 75 5.03 1.49 21.85
C SER A 75 4.07 2.51 22.46
N HIS A 76 3.52 3.42 21.65
CA HIS A 76 2.57 4.44 22.10
C HIS A 76 1.12 4.01 21.94
N HIS A 77 0.87 2.84 21.34
CA HIS A 77 -0.49 2.38 21.11
C HIS A 77 -1.18 2.04 22.45
N PRO A 78 -2.41 2.53 22.70
CA PRO A 78 -3.09 2.38 24.01
C PRO A 78 -3.19 0.93 24.51
N TRP A 79 -3.37 -0.02 23.60
CA TRP A 79 -3.42 -1.45 23.93
C TRP A 79 -2.12 -1.97 24.57
N LEU A 80 -0.94 -1.52 24.11
CA LEU A 80 0.34 -1.97 24.67
C LEU A 80 0.59 -1.36 26.04
N LYS A 81 0.19 -0.09 26.25
CA LYS A 81 0.22 0.54 27.58
C LYS A 81 -0.65 -0.21 28.60
N LYS A 82 -1.81 -0.73 28.17
CA LYS A 82 -2.68 -1.56 29.01
C LYS A 82 -2.05 -2.90 29.40
N LEU A 83 -1.17 -3.45 28.56
CA LEU A 83 -0.41 -4.67 28.88
C LEU A 83 0.82 -4.41 29.76
N GLN A 84 1.41 -3.22 29.68
CA GLN A 84 2.61 -2.84 30.44
C GLN A 84 2.29 -2.23 31.81
N GLY A 85 1.11 -1.63 31.98
CA GLY A 85 0.66 -1.06 33.24
C GLY A 85 0.03 -2.12 34.14
N ASN A 86 0.85 -2.90 34.84
CA ASN A 86 0.48 -3.55 36.10
C ASN A 86 1.73 -3.80 36.94
N GLY A 87 2.25 -2.73 37.54
CA GLY A 87 3.47 -2.75 38.34
C GLY A 87 3.42 -1.99 39.66
N ASP A 88 2.49 -1.04 39.89
CA ASP A 88 2.45 -0.29 41.15
C ASP A 88 1.01 0.07 41.60
N GLY A 89 0.52 -0.70 42.58
CA GLY A 89 -0.23 -0.23 43.75
C GLY A 89 -1.55 0.54 43.60
N ALA A 90 -2.66 -0.17 43.46
CA ALA A 90 -3.87 0.05 44.27
C ALA A 90 -4.67 -1.26 44.29
N VAL A 91 -4.64 -1.94 45.44
CA VAL A 91 -5.35 -3.20 45.67
C VAL A 91 -6.81 -2.86 45.99
N ASP A 92 -7.68 -2.95 45.00
CA ASP A 92 -9.08 -3.29 45.28
C ASP A 92 -9.21 -4.80 45.13
N SER A 93 -9.48 -5.45 46.26
CA SER A 93 -9.65 -6.90 46.39
C SER A 93 -10.89 -7.38 45.64
N GLU A 94 -10.75 -7.65 44.35
CA GLU A 94 -11.51 -8.72 43.70
C GLU A 94 -10.49 -9.60 42.98
N SER A 95 -10.26 -10.80 43.52
CA SER A 95 -9.37 -11.79 42.94
C SER A 95 -9.85 -12.15 41.53
N PRO A 96 -9.12 -11.86 40.44
CA PRO A 96 -9.35 -12.55 39.20
C PRO A 96 -8.64 -13.89 39.34
N SER A 97 -9.45 -14.93 39.58
CA SER A 97 -9.05 -16.32 39.30
C SER A 97 -8.22 -16.34 38.03
N ALA A 98 -7.10 -17.07 38.06
CA ALA A 98 -6.15 -17.25 36.96
C ALA A 98 -6.77 -18.04 35.80
N SER A 99 -7.88 -17.53 35.26
CA SER A 99 -8.30 -17.73 33.90
C SER A 99 -7.28 -17.00 33.06
N ARG A 100 -6.45 -17.76 32.37
CA ARG A 100 -5.81 -17.32 31.13
C ARG A 100 -6.87 -16.57 30.33
N VAL A 101 -6.83 -15.23 30.38
CA VAL A 101 -7.66 -14.42 29.50
C VAL A 101 -7.10 -14.67 28.12
N GLU A 102 -7.70 -15.66 27.45
CA GLU A 102 -7.55 -15.83 26.01
C GLU A 102 -7.73 -14.44 25.40
N PRO A 103 -6.76 -13.97 24.60
CA PRO A 103 -6.81 -12.64 24.01
C PRO A 103 -8.17 -12.53 23.35
N THR A 104 -8.94 -11.50 23.71
CA THR A 104 -10.37 -11.40 23.41
C THR A 104 -10.62 -11.73 21.94
N VAL A 105 -11.00 -12.98 21.67
CA VAL A 105 -11.39 -13.47 20.35
C VAL A 105 -12.80 -12.96 20.11
N ALA A 106 -13.00 -11.65 20.12
CA ALA A 106 -14.33 -11.03 20.08
C ALA A 106 -14.82 -10.77 18.64
N ALA A 107 -14.19 -11.42 17.66
CA ALA A 107 -14.76 -11.63 16.34
C ALA A 107 -14.54 -13.12 16.04
N GLY A 108 -15.63 -13.91 16.06
CA GLY A 108 -15.56 -15.31 15.63
C GLY A 108 -15.00 -15.42 14.20
N PRO A 109 -14.60 -16.61 13.74
CA PRO A 109 -14.00 -16.80 12.41
C PRO A 109 -14.78 -16.12 11.28
N ALA A 110 -16.11 -16.17 11.32
CA ALA A 110 -16.98 -15.51 10.35
C ALA A 110 -16.88 -13.97 10.37
N ALA A 111 -16.80 -13.36 11.56
CA ALA A 111 -16.65 -11.92 11.70
C ALA A 111 -15.27 -11.44 11.21
N ARG A 112 -14.22 -12.26 11.40
CA ARG A 112 -12.88 -12.00 10.84
C ARG A 112 -12.90 -12.07 9.32
N ALA A 113 -13.50 -13.10 8.74
CA ALA A 113 -13.63 -13.25 7.29
C ALA A 113 -14.38 -12.06 6.65
N ALA A 114 -15.51 -11.65 7.24
CA ALA A 114 -16.26 -10.48 6.79
C ALA A 114 -15.44 -9.18 6.89
N ALA A 115 -14.59 -9.04 7.91
CA ALA A 115 -13.70 -7.89 8.04
C ALA A 115 -12.61 -7.86 6.96
N LEU A 116 -12.02 -9.01 6.63
CA LEU A 116 -11.02 -9.15 5.56
C LEU A 116 -11.63 -8.81 4.20
N GLU A 117 -12.83 -9.30 3.91
CA GLU A 117 -13.54 -8.98 2.67
C GLU A 117 -13.80 -7.48 2.56
N ARG A 118 -14.31 -6.85 3.64
CA ARG A 118 -14.50 -5.39 3.66
C ARG A 118 -13.20 -4.63 3.42
N GLN A 119 -12.09 -5.05 4.03
CA GLN A 119 -10.79 -4.43 3.82
C GLN A 119 -10.32 -4.54 2.36
N LEU A 120 -10.57 -5.69 1.72
CA LEU A 120 -10.24 -5.89 0.30
C LEU A 120 -11.06 -4.96 -0.58
N GLN A 121 -12.37 -4.87 -0.34
CA GLN A 121 -13.27 -3.99 -1.08
C GLN A 121 -12.91 -2.52 -0.93
N ASP A 122 -12.58 -2.08 0.29
CA ASP A 122 -12.14 -0.71 0.55
C ASP A 122 -10.80 -0.43 -0.15
N GLY A 123 -9.87 -1.40 -0.14
CA GLY A 123 -8.60 -1.31 -0.87
C GLY A 123 -8.79 -1.19 -2.39
N LEU A 124 -9.68 -2.00 -2.97
CA LEU A 124 -10.03 -1.95 -4.39
C LEU A 124 -10.64 -0.61 -4.78
N ARG A 125 -11.62 -0.12 -3.99
CA ARG A 125 -12.20 1.21 -4.20
C ARG A 125 -11.14 2.30 -4.17
N LEU A 126 -10.19 2.22 -3.23
CA LEU A 126 -9.08 3.16 -3.20
C LEU A 126 -8.24 3.04 -4.48
N LEU A 127 -7.81 1.85 -4.88
CA LEU A 127 -7.00 1.67 -6.10
C LEU A 127 -7.70 2.16 -7.37
N GLU A 128 -9.02 1.96 -7.48
CA GLU A 128 -9.82 2.41 -8.60
C GLU A 128 -10.02 3.93 -8.60
N ASN A 129 -10.26 4.53 -7.42
CA ASN A 129 -10.63 5.93 -7.25
C ASN A 129 -9.47 6.85 -6.87
N CYS A 130 -8.27 6.32 -6.64
CA CYS A 130 -7.13 6.94 -5.94
C CYS A 130 -6.63 8.28 -6.52
N LEU A 131 -7.24 8.78 -7.57
CA LEU A 131 -6.68 9.86 -8.37
C LEU A 131 -7.67 10.93 -8.77
N GLU A 132 -8.92 10.99 -8.29
CA GLU A 132 -9.88 12.00 -8.75
C GLU A 132 -9.39 13.48 -8.60
N GLY A 133 -8.28 13.72 -7.90
CA GLY A 133 -7.58 15.01 -7.86
C GLY A 133 -6.60 15.29 -9.03
N PRO A 134 -6.02 16.51 -9.07
CA PRO A 134 -5.07 16.91 -10.11
C PRO A 134 -3.81 16.03 -10.10
N MET A 135 -3.54 15.38 -11.22
CA MET A 135 -2.36 14.53 -11.43
C MET A 135 -1.15 15.36 -11.81
N GLU A 136 -0.66 16.20 -10.89
CA GLU A 136 0.58 16.94 -11.11
C GLU A 136 1.78 15.99 -11.01
N THR A 137 2.05 15.26 -12.09
CA THR A 137 3.33 14.62 -12.29
C THR A 137 4.34 15.72 -12.56
N GLY A 138 5.10 16.10 -11.52
CA GLY A 138 6.33 16.84 -11.74
C GLY A 138 7.13 16.13 -12.85
N LEU A 139 7.82 16.90 -13.68
CA LEU A 139 8.61 16.49 -14.85
C LEU A 139 9.71 15.48 -14.48
N ALA A 140 9.32 14.30 -13.99
CA ALA A 140 10.20 13.17 -13.73
C ALA A 140 10.56 12.60 -15.10
N VAL A 141 11.50 13.26 -15.75
CA VAL A 141 12.13 12.78 -16.96
C VAL A 141 13.00 11.60 -16.53
N PHE A 142 12.86 10.49 -17.24
CA PHE A 142 13.79 9.39 -17.10
C PHE A 142 15.16 9.86 -17.62
N GLU A 143 16.04 10.27 -16.69
CA GLU A 143 17.38 10.78 -16.98
C GLU A 143 18.32 9.64 -17.43
N GLY A 144 18.12 9.12 -18.64
CA GLY A 144 18.93 8.03 -19.20
C GLY A 144 19.18 8.11 -20.71
N GLY A 145 18.57 9.08 -21.41
CA GLY A 145 18.63 9.19 -22.87
C GLY A 145 17.81 8.11 -23.60
N THR A 146 17.83 8.16 -24.94
CA THR A 146 17.00 7.33 -25.83
C THR A 146 17.29 5.82 -25.73
N GLU A 147 18.53 5.43 -25.49
CA GLU A 147 18.91 4.01 -25.34
C GLU A 147 18.46 3.42 -24.00
N ALA A 148 18.47 4.20 -22.91
CA ALA A 148 17.97 3.70 -21.64
C ALA A 148 16.43 3.62 -21.64
N GLU A 149 15.78 4.53 -22.38
CA GLU A 149 14.34 4.51 -22.58
C GLU A 149 13.89 3.26 -23.35
N SER A 150 14.67 2.78 -24.34
CA SER A 150 14.35 1.54 -25.06
C SER A 150 14.51 0.27 -24.21
N LEU A 151 15.25 0.35 -23.10
CA LEU A 151 15.45 -0.73 -22.13
C LEU A 151 14.46 -0.65 -20.94
N ARG A 152 13.58 0.35 -20.91
CA ARG A 152 12.64 0.56 -19.81
C ARG A 152 11.54 -0.49 -19.83
N TRP A 153 11.48 -1.29 -18.78
CA TRP A 153 10.49 -2.37 -18.60
C TRP A 153 9.35 -2.00 -17.63
N PHE A 154 9.28 -0.74 -17.19
CA PHE A 154 8.30 -0.26 -16.22
C PHE A 154 7.66 1.07 -16.67
N MET A 155 6.48 1.38 -16.13
CA MET A 155 5.72 2.60 -16.44
C MET A 155 6.22 3.80 -15.61
N LEU A 156 6.31 4.99 -16.22
CA LEU A 156 6.63 6.23 -15.48
C LEU A 156 5.37 6.81 -14.83
N PRO A 157 5.52 7.60 -13.74
CA PRO A 157 4.40 8.35 -13.17
C PRO A 157 3.65 9.20 -14.21
N SER A 158 4.39 9.84 -15.14
CA SER A 158 3.81 10.65 -16.22
C SER A 158 2.95 9.82 -17.17
N ASP A 159 3.43 8.64 -17.58
CA ASP A 159 2.71 7.74 -18.48
C ASP A 159 1.39 7.30 -17.85
N ALA A 160 1.44 6.91 -16.58
CA ALA A 160 0.26 6.54 -15.80
C ALA A 160 -0.73 7.72 -15.73
N ALA A 161 -0.25 8.93 -15.44
CA ALA A 161 -1.09 10.12 -15.36
C ALA A 161 -1.80 10.40 -16.69
N THR A 162 -1.07 10.36 -17.81
CA THR A 162 -1.65 10.54 -19.16
C THR A 162 -2.73 9.50 -19.46
N LEU A 163 -2.46 8.21 -19.18
CA LEU A 163 -3.44 7.15 -19.38
C LEU A 163 -4.71 7.38 -18.55
N LEU A 164 -4.57 7.74 -17.28
CA LEU A 164 -5.71 7.95 -16.39
C LEU A 164 -6.52 9.19 -16.76
N THR A 165 -5.88 10.28 -17.18
CA THR A 165 -6.58 11.45 -17.74
C THR A 165 -7.37 11.05 -18.99
N SER A 166 -6.82 10.20 -19.85
CA SER A 166 -7.50 9.71 -21.05
C SER A 166 -8.71 8.81 -20.72
N GLU A 167 -8.60 7.94 -19.71
CA GLU A 167 -9.70 7.10 -19.22
C GLU A 167 -10.86 7.95 -18.67
N ARG A 168 -10.55 9.00 -17.90
CA ARG A 168 -11.56 9.94 -17.40
C ARG A 168 -12.30 10.67 -18.50
N ALA A 169 -11.56 11.17 -19.49
CA ALA A 169 -12.15 11.86 -20.61
C ALA A 169 -13.09 10.95 -21.42
N ARG A 170 -12.79 9.65 -21.51
CA ARG A 170 -13.70 8.66 -22.12
C ARG A 170 -14.95 8.44 -21.27
N ARG A 171 -14.80 8.11 -19.99
CA ARG A 171 -15.93 7.91 -19.07
C ARG A 171 -16.87 9.12 -19.01
N GLY A 172 -16.32 10.34 -18.99
CA GLY A 172 -17.13 11.57 -19.00
C GLY A 172 -17.91 11.78 -20.31
N ARG A 173 -17.39 11.32 -21.46
CA ARG A 173 -18.11 11.34 -22.74
C ARG A 173 -19.21 10.27 -22.79
N ASP A 174 -18.96 9.10 -22.24
CA ASP A 174 -19.94 8.01 -22.18
C ASP A 174 -21.13 8.39 -21.28
N CYS A 175 -20.90 9.07 -20.16
CA CYS A 175 -21.97 9.60 -19.31
C CYS A 175 -22.78 10.74 -19.98
N ASN A 176 -22.15 11.55 -20.84
CA ASN A 176 -22.82 12.64 -21.56
C ASN A 176 -23.52 12.19 -22.86
N SER A 177 -23.41 10.91 -23.24
CA SER A 177 -24.01 10.35 -24.47
C SER A 177 -25.17 9.39 -24.19
N LEU A 178 -25.54 9.20 -22.93
CA LEU A 178 -26.78 8.53 -22.53
C LEU A 178 -27.93 9.56 -22.55
N PRO A 179 -29.03 9.31 -23.30
CA PRO A 179 -30.14 10.24 -23.47
C PRO A 179 -31.00 10.41 -22.21
#